data_AF-A0A526YM96-F1
#
_entry.id   AF-A0A526YM96-F1
#
_cell.length_a   1.000
_cell.length_b   1.000
_cell.length_c   1.000
_cell.angle_alpha   90.00
_cell.angle_beta   90.00
_cell.angle_gamma   90.00
#
_symmetry.space_group_name_H-M   'P 1'
#
loop_
_entity.id
_entity.type
_entity.pdbx_description
1 polymer ?
#
loop_
_entity_poly.entity_id
_entity_poly.type
_entity_poly.pdbx_seq_one_letter_code
_entity_poly.pdbx_strand_id
1 'polypeptide(L)'
;MLLSLAPATAQLFETKAAQAFMIDAETGTVLFSKDADRPIQPASLAKLMTMEVVFNAIKSGRVTLDDTYVVSENAWRTGGAPSGTST
;
A
#
# COMPACT_ATOMS: atom_id res chain seq x y z
N MET A 1 42.42 -20.51 -19.05
CA MET A 1 41.02 -20.83 -18.67
C MET A 1 40.21 -19.56 -18.83
N LEU A 2 39.48 -19.41 -19.93
CA LEU A 2 38.66 -18.22 -20.23
C LEU A 2 37.24 -18.49 -19.70
N LEU A 3 36.80 -17.75 -18.68
CA LEU A 3 35.41 -17.80 -18.23
C LEU A 3 34.52 -17.12 -19.28
N SER A 4 33.60 -17.88 -19.87
CA SER A 4 32.51 -17.34 -20.69
C SER A 4 31.50 -16.62 -19.78
N LEU A 5 31.36 -15.31 -19.92
CA LEU A 5 30.26 -14.54 -19.36
C LEU A 5 29.00 -14.86 -20.18
N ALA A 6 28.11 -15.69 -19.64
CA ALA A 6 26.78 -15.83 -20.19
C ALA A 6 26.00 -14.53 -19.95
N PRO A 7 25.25 -14.02 -20.93
CA PRO A 7 24.39 -12.85 -20.71
C PRO A 7 23.35 -13.21 -19.65
N ALA A 8 23.16 -12.32 -18.67
CA ALA A 8 22.08 -12.45 -17.71
C ALA A 8 20.76 -12.18 -18.44
N THR A 9 19.96 -13.21 -18.65
CA THR A 9 18.63 -13.08 -19.24
C THR A 9 17.68 -12.55 -18.17
N ALA A 10 17.14 -11.34 -18.37
CA ALA A 10 16.08 -10.84 -17.51
C ALA A 10 14.85 -11.75 -17.64
N GLN A 11 14.42 -12.33 -16.53
CA GLN A 11 13.27 -13.22 -16.51
C GLN A 11 12.01 -12.37 -16.69
N LEU A 12 11.20 -12.68 -17.70
CA LEU A 12 9.92 -12.01 -17.92
C LEU A 12 9.00 -12.31 -16.73
N PHE A 13 8.85 -11.33 -15.85
CA PHE A 13 7.97 -11.41 -14.70
C PHE A 13 6.57 -10.97 -15.11
N GLU A 14 5.71 -11.95 -15.39
CA GLU A 14 4.32 -11.71 -15.75
C GLU A 14 3.38 -12.05 -14.59
N THR A 15 2.35 -11.22 -14.41
CA THR A 15 1.34 -11.40 -13.36
C THR A 15 -0.06 -11.34 -13.95
N LYS A 16 -1.01 -12.03 -13.32
CA LYS A 16 -2.43 -11.95 -13.69
C LYS A 16 -3.06 -10.59 -13.33
N ALA A 17 -2.40 -9.80 -12.48
CA ALA A 17 -2.91 -8.50 -12.07
C ALA A 17 -2.91 -7.53 -13.26
N ALA A 18 -3.95 -6.69 -13.31
CA ALA A 18 -4.04 -5.64 -14.31
C ALA A 18 -3.01 -4.52 -14.05
N GLN A 19 -2.72 -4.25 -12.77
CA GLN A 19 -1.70 -3.30 -12.33
C GLN A 19 -0.77 -3.95 -11.31
N ALA A 20 0.51 -3.58 -11.35
CA ALA A 20 1.49 -3.98 -10.36
C ALA A 20 2.64 -2.98 -10.30
N PHE A 21 3.17 -2.76 -9.10
CA PHE A 21 4.33 -1.91 -8.87
C PHE A 21 5.18 -2.51 -7.76
N MET A 22 6.48 -2.63 -8.00
CA MET A 22 7.44 -3.14 -7.02
C MET A 22 8.62 -2.18 -6.96
N ILE A 23 8.96 -1.79 -5.74
CA ILE A 23 10.00 -0.82 -5.44
C ILE A 23 10.87 -1.36 -4.32
N ASP A 24 12.17 -1.15 -4.43
CA ASP A 24 13.08 -1.31 -3.32
C ASP A 24 12.87 -0.16 -2.32
N ALA A 25 12.47 -0.48 -1.09
CA ALA A 25 12.03 0.52 -0.12
C ALA A 25 13.17 1.46 0.37
N GLU A 26 14.42 1.00 0.33
CA GLU A 26 15.57 1.78 0.81
C GLU A 26 16.09 2.74 -0.27
N THR A 27 16.21 2.25 -1.50
CA THR A 27 16.81 2.99 -2.62
C THR A 27 15.78 3.71 -3.49
N GLY A 28 14.51 3.33 -3.40
CA GLY A 28 13.45 3.80 -4.29
C GLY A 28 13.55 3.23 -5.71
N THR A 29 14.42 2.23 -5.95
CA THR A 29 14.60 1.62 -7.27
C THR A 29 13.33 0.88 -7.67
N VAL A 30 12.74 1.24 -8.80
CA VAL A 30 11.60 0.50 -9.36
C VAL A 30 12.11 -0.82 -9.94
N LEU A 31 11.71 -1.92 -9.34
CA LEU A 31 12.09 -3.28 -9.74
C LEU A 31 11.12 -3.86 -10.77
N PHE A 32 9.86 -3.42 -10.73
CA PHE A 32 8.83 -3.84 -11.67
C PHE A 32 7.68 -2.82 -11.74
N SER A 33 7.15 -2.59 -12.94
CA SER A 33 5.99 -1.72 -13.16
C SER A 33 5.11 -2.28 -14.29
N LYS A 34 3.81 -2.34 -14.03
CA LYS A 34 2.77 -2.75 -14.98
C LYS A 34 1.56 -1.84 -14.76
N ASP A 35 1.25 -0.98 -15.73
CA ASP A 35 0.14 0.00 -15.67
C ASP A 35 0.08 0.80 -14.35
N ALA A 36 1.24 1.08 -13.73
CA ALA A 36 1.29 1.59 -12.35
C ALA A 36 0.69 2.99 -12.18
N ASP A 37 0.77 3.85 -13.21
CA ASP A 37 0.25 5.23 -13.17
C ASP A 37 -1.22 5.34 -13.58
N ARG A 38 -1.86 4.22 -13.92
CA ARG A 38 -3.27 4.22 -14.32
C ARG A 38 -4.16 4.51 -13.11
N PRO A 39 -5.06 5.50 -13.17
CA PRO A 39 -6.03 5.73 -12.11
C PRO A 39 -6.95 4.50 -11.91
N ILE A 40 -7.07 4.03 -10.67
CA ILE A 40 -7.92 2.92 -10.26
C ILE A 40 -8.77 3.30 -9.05
N GLN A 41 -9.86 2.57 -8.83
CA GLN A 41 -10.57 2.66 -7.56
C GLN A 41 -9.74 1.94 -6.49
N PRO A 42 -9.28 2.62 -5.42
CA PRO A 42 -8.34 2.03 -4.46
C PRO A 42 -9.02 1.04 -3.50
N ALA A 43 -10.35 1.01 -3.43
CA ALA A 43 -11.10 0.21 -2.45
C ALA A 43 -10.52 0.39 -1.03
N SER A 44 -10.21 -0.70 -0.33
CA SER A 44 -9.65 -0.65 1.02
C SER A 44 -8.21 -0.10 1.09
N LEU A 45 -7.46 -0.03 -0.01
CA LEU A 45 -6.13 0.62 -0.02
C LEU A 45 -6.21 2.11 0.33
N ALA A 46 -7.37 2.75 0.15
CA ALA A 46 -7.60 4.13 0.59
C ALA A 46 -7.33 4.31 2.10
N LYS A 47 -7.49 3.25 2.91
CA LYS A 47 -7.24 3.29 4.36
C LYS A 47 -5.76 3.55 4.70
N LEU A 48 -4.82 3.27 3.77
CA LEU A 48 -3.41 3.61 3.97
C LEU A 48 -3.21 5.12 4.13
N MET A 49 -3.95 5.94 3.37
CA MET A 49 -3.93 7.40 3.55
C MET A 49 -4.58 7.85 4.86
N THR A 50 -5.65 7.17 5.31
CA THR A 50 -6.23 7.41 6.63
C THR A 50 -5.22 7.14 7.74
N MET A 51 -4.48 6.03 7.64
CA MET A 51 -3.42 5.68 8.58
C MET A 51 -2.29 6.72 8.57
N GLU A 52 -1.85 7.17 7.39
CA GLU A 52 -0.81 8.21 7.28
C GLU A 52 -1.21 9.50 8.01
N VAL A 53 -2.45 9.95 7.85
CA VAL A 53 -2.97 11.13 8.57
C VAL A 53 -2.95 10.93 10.08
N VAL A 54 -3.38 9.76 10.56
CA VAL A 54 -3.41 9.43 11.99
C VAL A 54 -2.00 9.34 12.57
N PHE A 55 -1.08 8.63 11.90
CA PHE A 55 0.30 8.52 12.36
C PHE A 55 1.04 9.85 12.32
N ASN A 56 0.76 10.71 11.35
CA ASN A 56 1.26 12.08 11.35
C ASN A 56 0.73 12.88 12.56
N ALA A 57 -0.55 12.73 12.91
CA ALA A 57 -1.13 13.39 14.07
C ALA A 57 -0.49 12.91 15.39
N ILE A 58 -0.22 11.60 15.51
CA ILE A 58 0.49 11.02 16.66
C ILE A 58 1.93 11.54 16.72
N LYS A 59 2.67 11.48 15.60
CA LYS A 59 4.06 11.94 15.50
C LYS A 59 4.20 13.42 15.83
N SER A 60 3.20 14.23 15.48
CA SER A 60 3.17 15.68 15.79
C SER A 60 2.63 16.00 17.18
N GLY A 61 2.21 15.00 17.97
CA GLY A 61 1.67 15.20 19.32
C GLY A 61 0.27 15.82 19.35
N ARG A 62 -0.45 15.85 18.22
CA ARG A 62 -1.83 16.36 18.16
C ARG A 62 -2.85 15.41 18.80
N VAL A 63 -2.53 14.13 18.81
CA VAL A 63 -3.30 13.06 19.46
C VAL A 63 -2.33 12.05 20.08
N THR A 64 -2.78 11.28 21.06
CA THR A 64 -2.03 10.20 21.68
C THR A 64 -2.72 8.85 21.46
N LEU A 65 -1.99 7.75 21.69
CA LEU A 65 -2.57 6.41 21.61
C LEU A 65 -3.58 6.13 22.73
N ASP A 66 -3.49 6.88 23.84
CA ASP A 66 -4.36 6.74 25.01
C ASP A 66 -5.58 7.68 24.94
N ASP A 67 -5.70 8.48 23.87
CA ASP A 67 -6.86 9.35 23.66
C ASP A 67 -8.13 8.51 23.52
N THR A 68 -9.17 8.90 24.24
CA THR A 68 -10.48 8.26 24.17
C THR A 68 -11.43 9.09 23.33
N TYR A 69 -12.17 8.44 22.44
CA TYR A 69 -13.14 9.08 21.54
C TYR A 69 -14.52 8.45 21.70
N VAL A 70 -15.56 9.27 21.59
CA VAL A 70 -16.94 8.79 21.54
C VAL A 70 -17.21 8.23 20.14
N VAL A 71 -17.76 7.02 20.06
CA VAL A 71 -18.21 6.44 18.80
C VAL A 71 -19.46 7.19 18.33
N SER A 72 -19.35 7.91 17.21
CA SER A 72 -20.48 8.65 16.63
C SER A 72 -21.52 7.73 15.99
N GLU A 73 -22.77 8.19 15.88
CA GLU A 73 -23.82 7.48 15.13
C GLU A 73 -23.40 7.23 13.67
N ASN A 74 -22.74 8.20 13.04
CA ASN A 74 -22.23 8.04 11.68
C ASN A 74 -21.23 6.87 11.60
N ALA A 75 -20.25 6.82 12.50
CA ALA A 75 -19.29 5.72 12.55
C ALA A 75 -19.97 4.37 12.76
N TRP A 76 -21.01 4.31 13.59
CA TRP A 76 -21.81 3.09 13.79
C TRP A 76 -22.56 2.66 12.51
N ARG A 77 -23.15 3.62 11.78
CA ARG A 77 -23.93 3.34 10.56
C ARG A 77 -23.07 3.05 9.33
N THR A 78 -21.91 3.69 9.20
CA THR A 78 -21.10 3.68 7.96
C THR A 78 -19.71 3.06 8.12
N GLY A 79 -19.25 2.85 9.36
CA GLY A 79 -17.90 2.35 9.65
C GLY A 79 -17.70 0.86 9.37
N GLY A 80 -18.79 0.12 9.12
CA GLY A 80 -18.73 -1.31 8.82
C GLY A 80 -18.45 -1.62 7.36
N ALA A 81 -17.23 -2.04 7.03
CA ALA A 81 -17.10 -3.18 6.12
C ALA A 81 -17.51 -4.43 6.92
N PRO A 82 -18.22 -5.42 6.35
CA PRO A 82 -18.53 -6.65 7.07
C PRO A 82 -17.24 -7.21 7.67
N SER A 83 -17.21 -7.36 8.99
CA SER A 83 -16.12 -7.98 9.73
C SER A 83 -16.00 -9.44 9.29
N GLY A 84 -15.25 -9.70 8.22
CA GLY A 84 -15.17 -11.01 7.59
C GLY A 84 -14.74 -11.03 6.13
N THR A 85 -14.76 -9.89 5.44
CA THR A 85 -14.19 -9.81 4.07
C THR A 85 -12.88 -9.05 4.10
N SER A 86 -11.78 -9.75 3.86
CA SER A 86 -10.53 -9.13 3.43
C SER A 86 -10.80 -8.36 2.14
N THR A 87 -10.58 -7.06 2.18
CA THR A 87 -10.48 -6.19 1.00
C THR A 87 -9.23 -5.36 1.16
#